data_AF-A0A6L8E0U8-F1
#
_entry.id   AF-A0A6L8E0U8-F1
#
_cell.length_a   1.000
_cell.length_b   1.000
_cell.length_c   1.000
_cell.angle_alpha   90.00
_cell.angle_beta   90.00
_cell.angle_gamma   90.00
#
_symmetry.space_group_name_H-M   'P 1'
#
loop_
_entity.id
_entity.type
_entity.pdbx_description
1 polymer ?
#
loop_
_entity_poly.entity_id
_entity_poly.type
_entity_poly.pdbx_seq_one_letter_code
_entity_poly.pdbx_strand_id
1 'polypeptide(L)'
;MNVRMAVVVWFSLVVIASGALAPALAAAQPAASAASSVPRAPDGRPDLQGVWDFSSLTPLQRPADLAGREFLTDEDVSALEARAAARVDAAPRPGDPGSYNRYWFDDGTTVVGT
;
A
#
# COMPACT_ATOMS: atom_id res chain seq x y z
N MET A 1 -26.44 -58.59 0.60
CA MET A 1 -25.22 -57.75 0.67
C MET A 1 -24.82 -57.66 2.13
N ASN A 2 -23.65 -58.16 2.51
CA ASN A 2 -23.29 -58.34 3.92
C ASN A 2 -22.82 -57.01 4.52
N VAL A 3 -23.29 -56.64 5.71
CA VAL A 3 -22.95 -55.37 6.42
C VAL A 3 -21.43 -55.14 6.47
N ARG A 4 -20.66 -56.21 6.66
CA ARG A 4 -19.18 -56.18 6.64
C ARG A 4 -18.59 -55.69 5.32
N MET A 5 -19.20 -56.04 4.19
CA MET A 5 -18.75 -55.64 2.85
C MET A 5 -19.07 -54.16 2.58
N ALA A 6 -20.22 -53.67 3.07
CA ALA A 6 -20.61 -52.26 2.95
C ALA A 6 -19.70 -51.33 3.77
N VAL A 7 -19.29 -51.75 4.97
CA VAL A 7 -18.37 -50.98 5.83
C VAL A 7 -16.97 -50.85 5.21
N VAL A 8 -16.45 -51.93 4.62
CA VAL A 8 -15.14 -51.91 3.94
C VAL A 8 -15.15 -50.98 2.74
N VAL A 9 -16.18 -51.06 1.89
CA VAL A 9 -16.31 -50.19 0.71
C VAL A 9 -16.44 -48.71 1.12
N TRP A 10 -17.20 -48.42 2.16
CA TRP A 10 -17.34 -47.05 2.67
C TRP A 10 -16.02 -46.50 3.21
N PHE A 11 -15.27 -47.30 3.98
CA PHE A 11 -13.95 -46.91 4.48
C PHE A 11 -12.95 -46.65 3.35
N SER A 12 -12.94 -47.51 2.31
CA SER A 12 -12.07 -47.32 1.14
C SER A 12 -12.42 -46.04 0.36
N LEU A 13 -13.71 -45.71 0.21
CA LEU A 13 -14.14 -44.49 -0.47
C LEU A 13 -13.74 -43.22 0.29
N VAL A 14 -13.82 -43.22 1.62
CA VAL A 14 -13.39 -42.09 2.46
C VAL A 14 -11.88 -41.86 2.32
N VAL A 15 -11.07 -42.93 2.36
CA VAL A 15 -9.60 -42.82 2.22
C VAL A 15 -9.20 -42.26 0.85
N ILE A 16 -9.87 -42.66 -0.23
CA ILE A 16 -9.61 -42.17 -1.59
C ILE A 16 -10.00 -40.69 -1.72
N ALA A 17 -11.16 -40.29 -1.17
CA ALA A 17 -11.60 -38.90 -1.18
C ALA A 17 -10.66 -37.98 -0.39
N SER A 18 -10.15 -38.43 0.76
CA SER A 18 -9.16 -37.68 1.54
C SER A 18 -7.80 -37.57 0.83
N GLY A 19 -7.37 -38.62 0.11
CA GLY A 19 -6.13 -38.61 -0.67
C GLY A 19 -6.14 -37.65 -1.85
N ALA A 20 -7.31 -37.42 -2.46
CA ALA A 20 -7.46 -36.52 -3.61
C ALA A 20 -7.57 -35.03 -3.22
N LEU A 21 -8.02 -34.71 -2.00
CA LEU A 21 -8.19 -33.33 -1.55
C LEU A 21 -6.86 -32.63 -1.21
N ALA A 22 -5.88 -33.36 -0.69
CA ALA A 22 -4.59 -32.82 -0.27
C ALA A 22 -3.81 -32.07 -1.37
N PRO A 23 -3.63 -32.62 -2.60
CA PRO A 23 -2.92 -31.91 -3.66
C PRO A 23 -3.68 -30.69 -4.20
N ALA A 24 -5.02 -30.71 -4.18
CA ALA A 24 -5.85 -29.57 -4.61
C ALA A 24 -5.73 -28.38 -3.64
N LEU A 25 -5.68 -28.65 -2.33
CA LEU A 25 -5.45 -27.63 -1.30
C LEU A 25 -4.04 -27.04 -1.39
N ALA A 26 -3.02 -27.85 -1.69
CA ALA A 26 -1.65 -27.38 -1.88
C ALA A 26 -1.50 -26.49 -3.13
N ALA A 27 -2.18 -26.84 -4.23
CA ALA A 27 -2.15 -26.06 -5.48
C ALA A 27 -2.95 -24.75 -5.40
N ALA A 28 -3.89 -24.62 -4.46
CA ALA A 28 -4.67 -23.41 -4.23
C ALA A 28 -3.94 -22.38 -3.35
N GLN A 29 -2.75 -22.69 -2.84
CA GLN A 29 -1.96 -21.72 -2.10
C GLN A 29 -1.45 -20.63 -3.06
N PRO A 30 -1.58 -19.34 -2.72
CA PRO A 30 -0.94 -18.28 -3.47
C PRO A 30 0.54 -18.60 -3.60
N ALA A 31 1.08 -18.53 -4.82
CA ALA A 31 2.52 -18.63 -5.01
C ALA A 31 3.16 -17.59 -4.10
N ALA A 32 4.04 -18.02 -3.18
CA ALA A 32 4.82 -17.09 -2.40
C ALA A 32 5.54 -16.19 -3.40
N SER A 33 5.21 -14.89 -3.39
CA SER A 33 5.92 -13.91 -4.20
C SER A 33 7.40 -14.14 -3.95
N ALA A 34 8.17 -14.41 -5.01
CA ALA A 34 9.62 -14.54 -4.89
C ALA A 34 10.10 -13.32 -4.10
N ALA A 35 10.59 -13.56 -2.89
CA ALA A 35 10.94 -12.48 -1.97
C ALA A 35 11.97 -11.62 -2.69
N SER A 36 11.62 -10.39 -3.04
CA SER A 36 12.57 -9.45 -3.62
C SER A 36 13.76 -9.38 -2.66
N SER A 37 14.96 -9.69 -3.13
CA SER A 37 16.15 -9.63 -2.28
C SER A 37 16.35 -8.20 -1.81
N VAL A 38 16.07 -7.93 -0.53
CA VAL A 38 16.35 -6.64 0.10
C VAL A 38 17.85 -6.36 -0.06
N PRO A 39 18.26 -5.24 -0.71
CA PRO A 39 19.67 -4.87 -0.82
C PRO A 39 20.33 -4.85 0.55
N ARG A 40 21.59 -5.30 0.63
CA ARG A 40 22.33 -5.41 1.90
C ARG A 40 23.59 -4.57 1.85
N ALA A 41 23.85 -3.89 2.96
CA ALA A 41 25.12 -3.22 3.20
C ALA A 41 26.24 -4.27 3.43
N PRO A 42 27.53 -3.88 3.35
CA PRO A 42 28.66 -4.79 3.56
C PRO A 42 28.65 -5.52 4.92
N ASP A 43 27.97 -4.97 5.92
CA ASP A 43 27.80 -5.58 7.25
C ASP A 43 26.59 -6.54 7.35
N GLY A 44 25.90 -6.79 6.24
CA GLY A 44 24.75 -7.70 6.14
C GLY A 44 23.40 -7.10 6.57
N ARG A 45 23.36 -5.85 7.03
CA ARG A 45 22.10 -5.16 7.36
C ARG A 45 21.37 -4.72 6.08
N PRO A 46 20.04 -4.47 6.13
CA PRO A 46 19.34 -3.83 5.01
C PRO A 46 20.03 -2.53 4.62
N ASP A 47 20.29 -2.37 3.33
CA ASP A 47 20.82 -1.13 2.79
C ASP A 47 19.68 -0.09 2.71
N LEU A 48 19.80 0.96 3.51
CA LEU A 48 18.87 2.09 3.56
C LEU A 48 19.46 3.34 2.87
N GLN A 49 20.56 3.18 2.12
CA GLN A 49 21.13 4.25 1.32
C GLN A 49 20.23 4.56 0.10
N GLY A 50 20.33 5.78 -0.40
CA GLY A 50 19.55 6.23 -1.55
C GLY A 50 19.10 7.69 -1.41
N VAL A 51 18.28 8.13 -2.36
CA VAL A 51 17.61 9.43 -2.30
C VAL A 51 16.29 9.25 -1.57
N TRP A 52 16.13 10.00 -0.47
CA TRP A 52 14.91 10.05 0.31
C TRP A 52 14.17 11.33 -0.03
N ASP A 53 13.00 11.19 -0.64
CA ASP A 53 12.10 12.29 -0.96
C ASP A 53 10.93 12.28 0.03
N PHE A 54 10.64 13.42 0.64
CA PHE A 54 9.51 13.60 1.55
C PHE A 54 8.47 14.58 1.01
N SER A 55 8.68 15.09 -0.21
CA SER A 55 7.80 16.05 -0.85
C SER A 55 6.48 15.41 -1.24
N SER A 56 5.43 15.69 -0.47
CA SER A 56 4.11 15.14 -0.72
C SER A 56 3.04 16.15 -0.35
N LEU A 57 2.24 16.52 -1.35
CA LEU A 57 1.02 17.30 -1.13
C LEU A 57 -0.06 16.47 -0.41
N THR A 58 -0.06 15.15 -0.61
CA THR A 58 -1.05 14.24 -0.03
C THR A 58 -0.71 13.96 1.43
N PRO A 59 -1.59 14.30 2.39
CA PRO A 59 -1.36 14.04 3.81
C PRO A 59 -1.46 12.55 4.13
N LEU A 60 -0.73 12.12 5.18
CA LEU A 60 -0.73 10.73 5.64
C LEU A 60 -2.11 10.28 6.14
N GLN A 61 -2.85 11.18 6.80
CA GLN A 61 -4.22 10.94 7.22
C GLN A 61 -5.18 11.64 6.27
N ARG A 62 -6.29 10.94 5.97
CA ARG A 62 -7.38 11.51 5.20
C ARG A 62 -8.00 12.69 5.96
N PRO A 63 -8.06 13.89 5.35
CA PRO A 63 -8.77 15.02 5.92
C PRO A 63 -10.25 14.71 6.21
N ALA A 64 -10.78 15.28 7.30
CA ALA A 64 -12.14 14.98 7.77
C ALA A 64 -13.23 15.44 6.79
N ASP A 65 -12.98 16.53 6.05
CA ASP A 65 -13.83 17.03 4.97
C ASP A 65 -13.88 16.11 3.74
N LEU A 66 -12.91 15.18 3.64
CA LEU A 66 -12.84 14.15 2.61
C LEU A 66 -13.34 12.78 3.09
N ALA A 67 -13.92 12.71 4.29
CA ALA A 67 -14.48 11.47 4.83
C ALA A 67 -15.61 10.94 3.93
N GLY A 68 -15.58 9.63 3.66
CA GLY A 68 -16.58 8.96 2.82
C GLY A 68 -16.50 9.22 1.32
N ARG A 69 -15.61 10.10 0.84
CA ARG A 69 -15.42 10.35 -0.60
C ARG A 69 -14.33 9.44 -1.16
N GLU A 70 -14.67 8.37 -1.88
CA GLU A 70 -13.65 7.40 -2.32
C GLU A 70 -12.57 8.03 -3.22
N PHE A 71 -12.98 8.88 -4.17
CA PHE A 71 -12.11 9.52 -5.15
C PHE A 71 -12.25 11.05 -5.17
N LEU A 72 -11.19 11.72 -5.61
CA LEU A 72 -11.21 13.13 -6.00
C LEU A 72 -11.54 13.22 -7.49
N THR A 73 -12.23 14.28 -7.90
CA THR A 73 -12.35 14.60 -9.33
C THR A 73 -11.09 15.34 -9.82
N ASP A 74 -10.92 15.44 -11.14
CA ASP A 74 -9.81 16.20 -11.72
C ASP A 74 -9.86 17.68 -11.32
N GLU A 75 -11.07 18.24 -11.19
CA GLU A 75 -11.26 19.60 -10.69
C GLU A 75 -10.85 19.73 -9.21
N ASP A 76 -11.15 18.74 -8.36
CA ASP A 76 -10.72 18.74 -6.97
C ASP A 76 -9.18 18.69 -6.86
N VAL A 77 -8.54 17.84 -7.66
CA VAL A 77 -7.07 17.70 -7.69
C VAL A 77 -6.42 19.01 -8.15
N SER A 78 -6.85 19.55 -9.28
CA SER A 78 -6.29 20.80 -9.81
C SER A 78 -6.49 21.98 -8.85
N ALA A 79 -7.62 22.04 -8.13
CA ALA A 79 -7.85 23.05 -7.11
C ALA A 79 -6.90 22.89 -5.90
N LEU A 80 -6.59 21.67 -5.49
CA LEU A 80 -5.63 21.40 -4.41
C LEU A 80 -4.21 21.81 -4.80
N GLU A 81 -3.77 21.42 -5.99
CA GLU A 81 -2.45 21.75 -6.52
C GLU A 81 -2.29 23.27 -6.72
N ALA A 82 -3.32 23.95 -7.25
CA ALA A 82 -3.31 25.41 -7.38
C ALA A 82 -3.21 26.12 -6.01
N ARG A 83 -3.92 25.63 -4.99
CA ARG A 83 -3.81 26.17 -3.63
C ARG A 83 -2.43 25.92 -3.02
N ALA A 84 -1.83 24.75 -3.26
CA ALA A 84 -0.48 24.44 -2.83
C ALA A 84 0.54 25.37 -3.50
N ALA A 85 0.39 25.63 -4.79
CA ALA A 85 1.23 26.57 -5.52
C ALA A 85 1.15 27.99 -4.94
N ALA A 86 -0.04 28.45 -4.55
CA ALA A 86 -0.29 29.80 -4.06
C ALA A 86 0.07 30.04 -2.58
N ARG A 87 0.25 28.99 -1.77
CA ARG A 87 0.56 29.11 -0.34
C ARG A 87 2.00 29.54 -0.06
N VAL A 88 2.89 29.38 -1.02
CA VAL A 88 4.33 29.50 -0.81
C VAL A 88 4.83 30.84 -1.34
N ASP A 89 5.77 31.45 -0.60
CA ASP A 89 6.39 32.74 -0.90
C ASP A 89 5.44 33.95 -0.86
N ALA A 90 4.29 33.82 -0.20
CA ALA A 90 3.41 34.94 0.11
C ALA A 90 4.15 35.94 1.03
N ALA A 91 3.90 37.23 0.80
CA ALA A 91 4.50 38.28 1.61
C ALA A 91 4.11 38.12 3.09
N PRO A 92 5.06 38.25 4.04
CA PRO A 92 4.76 38.22 5.46
C PRO A 92 3.73 39.28 5.82
N ARG A 93 2.90 38.99 6.82
CA ARG A 93 1.96 39.98 7.35
C ARG A 93 2.73 41.11 8.05
N PRO A 94 2.16 42.32 8.19
CA PRO A 94 2.80 43.39 8.95
C PRO A 94 3.15 42.94 10.38
N GLY A 95 4.42 43.05 10.77
CA GLY A 95 4.93 42.60 12.07
C GLY A 95 5.34 41.12 12.13
N ASP A 96 5.17 40.37 11.05
CA ASP A 96 5.63 38.98 10.92
C ASP A 96 7.07 38.98 10.36
N PRO A 97 8.06 38.34 11.03
CA PRO A 97 9.41 38.21 10.48
C PRO A 97 9.45 37.33 9.20
N GLY A 98 8.35 36.66 8.86
CA GLY A 98 8.24 35.74 7.74
C GLY A 98 8.65 34.32 8.10
N SER A 99 8.52 33.42 7.13
CA SER A 99 8.97 32.04 7.20
C SER A 99 9.96 31.72 6.09
N TYR A 100 10.53 30.52 6.11
CA TYR A 100 11.31 30.00 4.99
C TYR A 100 10.46 29.90 3.71
N ASN A 101 11.14 29.97 2.56
CA ASN A 101 10.55 29.86 1.23
C ASN A 101 10.37 28.40 0.80
N ARG A 102 9.78 28.16 -0.38
CA ARG A 102 9.51 26.80 -0.88
C ARG A 102 10.70 25.85 -0.84
N TYR A 103 11.88 26.39 -1.18
CA TYR A 103 13.11 25.62 -1.27
C TYR A 103 13.45 24.86 0.01
N TRP A 104 13.06 25.40 1.18
CA TRP A 104 13.34 24.77 2.47
C TRP A 104 12.24 23.85 2.99
N PHE A 105 10.98 24.07 2.60
CA PHE A 105 9.85 23.29 3.12
C PHE A 105 9.51 22.07 2.27
N ASP A 106 9.90 22.05 0.99
CA ASP A 106 9.74 20.90 0.08
C ASP A 106 8.37 20.22 0.19
N ASP A 107 7.31 21.02 0.05
CA ASP A 107 5.94 20.67 0.42
C ASP A 107 5.24 19.72 -0.56
N GLY A 108 5.89 19.41 -1.69
CA GLY A 108 5.26 18.74 -2.83
C GLY A 108 4.19 19.61 -3.49
N THR A 109 4.06 19.54 -4.82
CA THR A 109 3.08 20.35 -5.56
C THR A 109 2.01 19.53 -6.27
N THR A 110 2.16 18.21 -6.26
CA THR A 110 1.30 17.29 -6.99
C THR A 110 0.64 16.28 -6.06
N VAL A 111 -0.60 15.93 -6.35
CA VAL A 111 -1.28 14.84 -5.65
C VAL A 111 -0.72 13.51 -6.15
N VAL A 112 -0.42 12.59 -5.23
CA VAL A 112 0.03 11.24 -5.57
C VAL A 112 -1.09 10.49 -6.32
N GLY A 113 -0.81 10.03 -7.53
CA GLY A 113 -1.76 9.24 -8.34
C GLY A 113 -1.96 7.82 -7.81
N THR A 114 -3.13 7.25 -8.08
CA THR A 114 -3.49 5.85 -7.78
C THR A 114 -3.20 4.92 -8.94
#